data_AF-A0A8T0CZ08-F1
#
_entry.id   AF-A0A8T0CZ08-F1
#
_cell.length_a   1.000
_cell.length_b   1.000
_cell.length_c   1.000
_cell.angle_alpha   90.00
_cell.angle_beta   90.00
_cell.angle_gamma   90.00
#
_symmetry.space_group_name_H-M   'P 1'
#
loop_
_entity.id
_entity.type
_entity.pdbx_description
1 polymer ?
#
loop_
_entity_poly.entity_id
_entity_poly.type
_entity_poly.pdbx_seq_one_letter_code
_entity_poly.pdbx_strand_id
1 'polypeptide(L)'
;METSENEVSVVIAPDSSDQQPALLPKAYETDTEYAADNSDNQQEAEGSVENVRPKKYHSPTVAGNWYMDDAQLKYISECIDCKVTKSSYFLRHIGGDCLEMMHCVLGGVRLRPIFNSIANNMTITRLDLTDACLDDESVSDICNMLKENTVITELNLSENQLTSKCAENLCDVLASSAQLERLDLHGNRFDDKSAIYFSDLMATSLRMSYLNLSYNNFGDVSTVQFGRALPQATSLVELNLSWNRLGSGGMRPFAKGLAENKYLRSLNLSFNGIGPRKGCPELALTLKGNKTLEVLDLSGNRISPEGAVLFCKGFYNNTTLKHLYMTRNPLQTAGCYAILTGIMRNVNCGLRELDLQGILVNQDFRQLQDEARIKLPKLVVRAGKQTTEQIRALSPKFQQPDVSPKLIVQTMGRVTKQTLADVLKPLDPPGDKVVTRQAFIKMLYKLGIDFTEEQMKQFMLEMDPQYGEEINFEDFEL
;
A
#
# COMPACT_ATOMS: atom_id res chain seq x y z
N MET A 1 46.96 -18.07 75.84
CA MET A 1 46.14 -19.10 75.20
C MET A 1 45.55 -18.45 73.95
N GLU A 2 46.37 -18.27 72.91
CA GLU A 2 46.79 -19.32 71.94
C GLU A 2 45.62 -19.64 71.00
N THR A 3 45.72 -19.66 69.67
CA THR A 3 46.82 -19.86 68.70
C THR A 3 46.24 -19.46 67.32
N SER A 4 46.93 -18.75 66.41
CA SER A 4 47.82 -19.26 65.33
C SER A 4 47.22 -20.44 64.54
N GLU A 5 47.41 -20.69 63.25
CA GLU A 5 48.09 -20.16 62.06
C GLU A 5 47.87 -21.26 61.01
N ASN A 6 47.90 -20.94 59.71
CA ASN A 6 48.40 -21.81 58.61
C ASN A 6 47.63 -23.14 58.33
N GLU A 7 47.69 -23.82 57.20
CA GLU A 7 48.31 -23.64 55.89
C GLU A 7 47.61 -24.60 54.90
N VAL A 8 47.67 -24.19 53.64
CA VAL A 8 47.66 -24.93 52.37
C VAL A 8 47.84 -26.46 52.44
N SER A 9 47.05 -27.20 51.64
CA SER A 9 47.50 -28.43 50.96
C SER A 9 46.70 -28.67 49.67
N VAL A 10 47.43 -28.73 48.56
CA VAL A 10 47.02 -28.86 47.16
C VAL A 10 47.28 -30.30 46.68
N VAL A 11 46.35 -30.90 45.93
CA VAL A 11 46.56 -32.02 44.96
C VAL A 11 45.43 -31.90 43.88
N ILE A 12 45.59 -31.22 42.72
CA ILE A 12 46.11 -31.65 41.38
C ILE A 12 45.49 -32.98 40.90
N ALA A 13 44.90 -33.23 39.71
CA ALA A 13 44.40 -32.61 38.45
C ALA A 13 43.75 -33.79 37.64
N PRO A 14 43.42 -33.78 36.32
CA PRO A 14 43.33 -32.74 35.27
C PRO A 14 41.89 -32.71 34.63
N ASP A 15 41.48 -31.83 33.69
CA ASP A 15 42.02 -31.69 32.35
C ASP A 15 41.55 -30.44 31.58
N SER A 16 42.40 -30.15 30.60
CA SER A 16 42.66 -29.07 29.66
C SER A 16 41.56 -28.29 28.92
N SER A 17 41.93 -27.02 28.66
CA SER A 17 41.81 -26.21 27.42
C SER A 17 40.39 -25.85 26.94
N ASP A 18 39.96 -24.60 27.12
CA ASP A 18 40.30 -23.38 26.35
C ASP A 18 39.27 -23.07 25.25
N GLN A 19 38.60 -21.94 25.49
CA GLN A 19 38.19 -20.90 24.53
C GLN A 19 37.67 -21.33 23.15
N GLN A 20 36.37 -21.17 22.93
CA GLN A 20 35.79 -21.03 21.59
C GLN A 20 35.34 -19.58 21.32
N PRO A 21 35.72 -18.99 20.17
CA PRO A 21 35.47 -17.60 19.80
C PRO A 21 34.16 -17.37 19.02
N ALA A 22 33.85 -16.09 18.85
CA ALA A 22 32.70 -15.52 18.15
C ALA A 22 32.52 -16.02 16.70
N LEU A 23 31.27 -16.29 16.30
CA LEU A 23 30.88 -16.65 14.93
C LEU A 23 30.14 -15.49 14.25
N LEU A 24 30.76 -14.98 13.19
CA LEU A 24 30.21 -14.09 12.16
C LEU A 24 29.15 -14.82 11.30
N PRO A 25 28.18 -14.11 10.68
CA PRO A 25 27.26 -14.72 9.73
C PRO A 25 27.91 -14.94 8.35
N LYS A 26 27.57 -16.09 7.76
CA LYS A 26 28.11 -16.67 6.52
C LYS A 26 27.91 -15.80 5.28
N ALA A 27 28.99 -15.67 4.50
CA ALA A 27 28.97 -15.21 3.12
C ALA A 27 28.41 -16.32 2.20
N TYR A 28 27.67 -15.90 1.18
CA TYR A 28 27.26 -16.76 0.07
C TYR A 28 28.44 -16.87 -0.91
N GLU A 29 29.02 -18.07 -1.01
CA GLU A 29 29.97 -18.42 -2.07
C GLU A 29 29.19 -18.72 -3.35
N THR A 30 29.53 -18.01 -4.44
CA THR A 30 29.15 -18.37 -5.81
C THR A 30 30.41 -18.82 -6.54
N ASP A 31 30.46 -20.10 -6.86
CA ASP A 31 31.49 -20.72 -7.68
C ASP A 31 31.46 -20.19 -9.11
N THR A 32 32.56 -19.56 -9.55
CA THR A 32 32.94 -19.52 -10.96
C THR A 32 34.46 -19.59 -11.06
N GLU A 33 34.98 -20.81 -11.31
CA GLU A 33 36.36 -21.03 -11.73
C GLU A 33 36.56 -20.55 -13.17
N TYR A 34 37.62 -19.76 -13.37
CA TYR A 34 38.23 -19.52 -14.66
C TYR A 34 39.25 -20.63 -14.92
N ALA A 35 39.17 -21.29 -16.08
CA ALA A 35 40.28 -22.01 -16.67
C ALA A 35 40.36 -21.67 -18.17
N ALA A 36 41.48 -21.07 -18.56
CA ALA A 36 41.96 -21.03 -19.93
C ALA A 36 42.61 -22.38 -20.27
N ASP A 37 42.42 -22.93 -21.46
CA ASP A 37 43.45 -23.01 -22.51
C ASP A 37 42.97 -23.78 -23.76
N ASN A 38 43.70 -23.52 -24.86
CA ASN A 38 43.54 -23.91 -26.26
C ASN A 38 43.34 -25.41 -26.59
N SER A 39 42.64 -25.70 -27.70
CA SER A 39 43.20 -26.40 -28.89
C SER A 39 42.15 -26.77 -29.96
N ASP A 40 42.61 -26.74 -31.20
CA ASP A 40 41.94 -27.07 -32.46
C ASP A 40 41.31 -28.47 -32.53
N ASN A 41 40.14 -28.62 -33.17
CA ASN A 41 40.03 -29.34 -34.45
C ASN A 41 38.64 -29.25 -35.10
N GLN A 42 38.66 -29.21 -36.43
CA GLN A 42 37.54 -29.17 -37.36
C GLN A 42 36.79 -30.51 -37.43
N GLN A 43 35.46 -30.47 -37.62
CA GLN A 43 34.77 -31.23 -38.70
C GLN A 43 33.30 -30.81 -38.86
N GLU A 44 32.91 -30.63 -40.12
CA GLU A 44 31.60 -30.24 -40.64
C GLU A 44 30.55 -31.34 -40.49
N ALA A 45 29.28 -30.94 -40.31
CA ALA A 45 28.13 -31.56 -41.00
C ALA A 45 26.87 -30.67 -40.84
N GLU A 46 26.24 -30.37 -41.97
CA GLU A 46 25.06 -29.55 -42.16
C GLU A 46 23.77 -30.15 -41.56
N GLY A 47 22.83 -29.30 -41.14
CA GLY A 47 21.49 -29.72 -40.72
C GLY A 47 20.63 -28.53 -40.25
N SER A 48 19.95 -27.88 -41.19
CA SER A 48 19.04 -26.74 -41.03
C SER A 48 17.78 -27.04 -40.21
N VAL A 49 17.42 -26.19 -39.21
CA VAL A 49 16.04 -25.69 -38.96
C VAL A 49 16.09 -24.36 -38.14
N GLU A 50 15.54 -23.31 -38.76
CA GLU A 50 14.97 -22.03 -38.25
C GLU A 50 15.31 -21.51 -36.83
N ASN A 51 16.19 -20.50 -36.78
CA ASN A 51 16.32 -19.57 -35.65
C ASN A 51 15.51 -18.29 -35.91
N VAL A 52 14.44 -18.09 -35.13
CA VAL A 52 13.67 -16.84 -35.05
C VAL A 52 14.54 -15.74 -34.45
N ARG A 53 15.02 -14.82 -35.30
CA ARG A 53 15.76 -13.62 -34.88
C ARG A 53 14.86 -12.66 -34.11
N PRO A 54 15.32 -12.06 -33.00
CA PRO A 54 14.62 -10.94 -32.39
C PRO A 54 14.64 -9.72 -33.32
N LYS A 55 13.49 -9.05 -33.41
CA LYS A 55 13.19 -7.95 -34.34
C LYS A 55 14.25 -6.85 -34.26
N LYS A 56 14.85 -6.51 -35.41
CA LYS A 56 15.59 -5.26 -35.61
C LYS A 56 14.65 -4.10 -35.29
N TYR A 57 14.97 -3.33 -34.25
CA TYR A 57 14.38 -2.02 -34.07
C TYR A 57 14.76 -1.15 -35.27
N HIS A 58 13.77 -0.78 -36.07
CA HIS A 58 13.93 0.26 -37.07
C HIS A 58 14.30 1.54 -36.34
N SER A 59 15.46 2.11 -36.67
CA SER A 59 15.77 3.49 -36.28
C SER A 59 14.76 4.41 -36.98
N PRO A 60 14.13 5.35 -36.26
CA PRO A 60 13.60 6.52 -36.91
C PRO A 60 14.81 7.34 -37.37
N THR A 61 14.98 7.45 -38.67
CA THR A 61 15.89 8.38 -39.31
C THR A 61 15.41 9.80 -39.01
N VAL A 62 16.01 10.45 -38.00
CA VAL A 62 15.83 11.88 -37.78
C VAL A 62 16.97 12.60 -38.49
N ALA A 63 16.69 12.99 -39.73
CA ALA A 63 17.47 14.00 -40.41
C ALA A 63 17.06 15.38 -39.88
N GLY A 64 18.04 16.18 -39.44
CA GLY A 64 17.93 17.64 -39.41
C GLY A 64 17.61 18.30 -38.06
N ASN A 65 18.61 18.40 -37.18
CA ASN A 65 18.90 19.65 -36.48
C ASN A 65 20.36 19.62 -35.98
N TRP A 66 21.25 20.38 -36.62
CA TRP A 66 22.66 20.52 -36.22
C TRP A 66 22.85 21.55 -35.10
N TYR A 67 21.76 22.11 -34.56
CA TYR A 67 21.81 22.99 -33.40
C TYR A 67 21.76 22.14 -32.14
N MET A 68 22.91 22.00 -31.48
CA MET A 68 22.94 21.60 -30.08
C MET A 68 22.31 22.71 -29.25
N ASP A 69 21.40 22.35 -28.36
CA ASP A 69 20.80 23.32 -27.44
C ASP A 69 21.85 23.81 -26.41
N ASP A 70 21.62 24.98 -25.81
CA ASP A 70 22.56 25.58 -24.84
C ASP A 70 22.83 24.66 -23.64
N ALA A 71 21.85 23.84 -23.24
CA ALA A 71 21.99 22.90 -22.14
C ALA A 71 22.89 21.69 -22.52
N GLN A 72 22.76 21.18 -23.75
CA GLN A 72 23.62 20.16 -24.34
C GLN A 72 25.05 20.66 -24.47
N LEU A 73 25.25 21.91 -24.91
CA LEU A 73 26.57 22.54 -24.98
C LEU A 73 27.19 22.69 -23.60
N LYS A 74 26.42 23.15 -22.60
CA LYS A 74 26.88 23.23 -21.21
C LYS A 74 27.34 21.86 -20.69
N TYR A 75 26.53 20.82 -20.89
CA TYR A 75 26.88 19.45 -20.50
C TYR A 75 28.14 18.94 -21.17
N ILE A 76 28.30 19.23 -22.46
CA ILE A 76 29.49 18.84 -23.21
C ILE A 76 30.73 19.52 -22.65
N SER A 77 30.65 20.81 -22.30
CA SER A 77 31.74 21.54 -21.65
C SER A 77 32.12 20.89 -20.32
N GLU A 78 31.14 20.67 -19.44
CA GLU A 78 31.36 20.05 -18.12
C GLU A 78 31.98 18.66 -18.22
N CYS A 79 31.58 17.86 -19.23
CA CYS A 79 32.17 16.55 -19.47
C CYS A 79 33.64 16.63 -19.90
N ILE A 80 34.00 17.64 -20.71
CA ILE A 80 35.38 17.88 -21.12
C ILE A 80 36.23 18.30 -19.91
N ASP A 81 35.71 19.22 -19.10
CA ASP A 81 36.38 19.74 -17.90
C ASP A 81 36.61 18.63 -16.86
N CYS A 82 35.61 17.77 -16.65
CA CYS A 82 35.70 16.63 -15.74
C CYS A 82 36.44 15.41 -16.33
N LYS A 83 36.83 15.45 -17.62
CA LYS A 83 37.46 14.33 -18.36
C LYS A 83 36.62 13.05 -18.34
N VAL A 84 35.32 13.19 -18.53
CA VAL A 84 34.34 12.08 -18.50
C VAL A 84 33.76 11.84 -19.89
N THR A 85 33.49 10.57 -20.21
CA THR A 85 32.73 10.18 -21.40
C THR A 85 31.28 10.63 -21.31
N LYS A 86 30.83 11.39 -22.30
CA LYS A 86 29.48 11.93 -22.41
C LYS A 86 28.43 10.81 -22.44
N SER A 87 27.35 10.98 -21.68
CA SER A 87 26.16 10.15 -21.79
C SER A 87 25.34 10.56 -23.01
N SER A 88 25.31 9.68 -24.01
CA SER A 88 24.46 9.88 -25.20
C SER A 88 22.96 9.82 -24.85
N TYR A 89 22.60 9.19 -23.73
CA TYR A 89 21.23 9.18 -23.24
C TYR A 89 20.87 10.56 -22.67
N PHE A 90 21.68 11.10 -21.76
CA PHE A 90 21.45 12.40 -21.15
C PHE A 90 21.33 13.52 -22.20
N LEU A 91 22.24 13.56 -23.18
CA LEU A 91 22.18 14.53 -24.28
C LEU A 91 20.83 14.54 -25.02
N ARG A 92 20.19 13.38 -25.18
CA ARG A 92 18.90 13.27 -25.87
C ARG A 92 17.70 13.68 -25.01
N HIS A 93 17.86 13.71 -23.69
CA HIS A 93 16.76 13.90 -22.75
C HIS A 93 16.87 15.17 -21.88
N ILE A 94 17.98 15.92 -21.98
CA ILE A 94 18.19 17.15 -21.19
C ILE A 94 17.15 18.25 -21.49
N GLY A 95 16.56 18.26 -22.69
CA GLY A 95 15.47 19.18 -23.06
C GLY A 95 14.07 18.68 -22.68
N GLY A 96 13.95 17.50 -22.07
CA GLY A 96 12.68 16.94 -21.63
C GLY A 96 12.19 17.47 -20.27
N ASP A 97 10.98 17.09 -19.89
CA ASP A 97 10.39 17.34 -18.56
C ASP A 97 10.75 16.25 -17.54
N CYS A 98 11.06 15.05 -18.02
CA CYS A 98 11.45 13.88 -17.25
C CYS A 98 12.83 13.39 -17.68
N LEU A 99 13.72 13.18 -16.71
CA LEU A 99 15.02 12.56 -16.93
C LEU A 99 15.12 11.27 -16.12
N GLU A 100 15.11 10.15 -16.83
CA GLU A 100 15.18 8.80 -16.25
C GLU A 100 16.55 8.19 -16.51
N MET A 101 17.39 8.10 -15.49
CA MET A 101 18.72 7.48 -15.57
C MET A 101 18.83 6.28 -14.63
N MET A 102 17.82 5.41 -14.69
CA MET A 102 17.74 4.18 -13.90
C MET A 102 18.84 3.19 -14.28
N HIS A 103 19.32 2.40 -13.30
CA HIS A 103 20.33 1.34 -13.50
C HIS A 103 21.63 1.81 -14.16
N CYS A 104 21.86 3.12 -14.18
CA CYS A 104 23.05 3.68 -14.77
C CYS A 104 24.14 3.64 -13.69
N VAL A 105 25.20 2.86 -13.92
CA VAL A 105 26.41 2.89 -13.07
C VAL A 105 27.13 4.23 -13.29
N LEU A 106 26.60 5.26 -12.66
CA LEU A 106 27.12 6.61 -12.69
C LEU A 106 27.94 6.76 -11.42
N GLY A 107 29.16 6.21 -11.39
CA GLY A 107 30.08 6.50 -10.28
C GLY A 107 30.23 8.02 -10.12
N GLY A 108 30.45 8.52 -8.89
CA GLY A 108 30.33 9.94 -8.55
C GLY A 108 30.99 10.95 -9.51
N VAL A 109 32.15 10.60 -10.09
CA VAL A 109 32.84 11.45 -11.08
C VAL A 109 32.01 11.69 -12.35
N ARG A 110 31.21 10.70 -12.79
CA ARG A 110 30.36 10.79 -13.98
C ARG A 110 29.06 11.57 -13.74
N LEU A 111 28.63 11.66 -12.49
CA LEU A 111 27.42 12.38 -12.10
C LEU A 111 27.61 13.90 -12.05
N ARG A 112 28.79 14.36 -11.66
CA ARG A 112 29.08 15.80 -11.53
C ARG A 112 28.73 16.62 -12.77
N PRO A 113 29.17 16.25 -13.99
CA PRO A 113 28.79 17.01 -15.19
C PRO A 113 27.27 17.04 -15.43
N ILE A 114 26.58 15.95 -15.10
CA ILE A 114 25.13 15.82 -15.25
C ILE A 114 24.45 16.79 -14.27
N PHE A 115 24.80 16.73 -12.99
CA PHE A 115 24.21 17.56 -11.95
C PHE A 115 24.53 19.06 -12.12
N ASN A 116 25.76 19.42 -12.51
CA ASN A 116 26.11 20.82 -12.84
C ASN A 116 25.29 21.36 -14.03
N SER A 117 24.94 20.49 -14.98
CA SER A 117 24.12 20.86 -16.13
C SER A 117 22.65 21.02 -15.73
N ILE A 118 22.14 20.15 -14.85
CA ILE A 118 20.76 20.18 -14.35
C ILE A 118 20.53 21.33 -13.35
N ALA A 119 21.56 21.79 -12.64
CA ALA A 119 21.45 22.84 -11.62
C ALA A 119 20.72 24.10 -12.11
N ASN A 120 20.96 24.52 -13.35
CA ASN A 120 20.29 25.69 -13.97
C ASN A 120 19.27 25.29 -15.05
N ASN A 121 18.97 24.00 -15.16
CA ASN A 121 18.00 23.52 -16.14
C ASN A 121 16.58 23.82 -15.64
N MET A 122 15.80 24.47 -16.50
CA MET A 122 14.43 24.90 -16.20
C MET A 122 13.36 23.99 -16.82
N THR A 123 13.76 22.90 -17.48
CA THR A 123 12.84 22.00 -18.19
C THR A 123 12.54 20.74 -17.38
N ILE A 124 13.56 20.15 -16.75
CA ILE A 124 13.44 18.89 -16.02
C ILE A 124 12.75 19.16 -14.68
N THR A 125 11.54 18.59 -14.55
CA THR A 125 10.73 18.63 -13.32
C THR A 125 10.77 17.31 -12.57
N ARG A 126 11.00 16.19 -13.28
CA ARG A 126 11.10 14.85 -12.71
C ARG A 126 12.49 14.27 -12.96
N LEU A 127 13.19 13.91 -11.89
CA LEU A 127 14.51 13.30 -11.93
C LEU A 127 14.47 11.91 -11.28
N ASP A 128 14.74 10.89 -12.09
CA ASP A 128 14.79 9.51 -11.64
C ASP A 128 16.21 8.94 -11.74
N LEU A 129 16.75 8.55 -10.59
CA LEU A 129 18.07 7.95 -10.40
C LEU A 129 17.96 6.61 -9.63
N THR A 130 16.88 5.84 -9.85
CA THR A 130 16.72 4.52 -9.22
C THR A 130 17.85 3.57 -9.60
N ASP A 131 18.43 2.91 -8.60
CA ASP A 131 19.54 1.95 -8.79
C ASP A 131 20.70 2.52 -9.63
N ALA A 132 21.02 3.80 -9.42
CA ALA A 132 22.12 4.48 -10.10
C ALA A 132 23.47 4.28 -9.39
N CYS A 133 23.53 3.34 -8.43
CA CYS A 133 24.69 3.07 -7.58
C CYS A 133 25.16 4.32 -6.79
N LEU A 134 24.24 5.17 -6.36
CA LEU A 134 24.53 6.35 -5.56
C LEU A 134 24.97 5.96 -4.15
N ASP A 135 26.02 6.62 -3.68
CA ASP A 135 26.53 6.54 -2.32
C ASP A 135 26.44 7.90 -1.62
N ASP A 136 26.81 7.94 -0.33
CA ASP A 136 26.76 9.17 0.48
C ASP A 136 27.62 10.30 -0.09
N GLU A 137 28.69 9.98 -0.83
CA GLU A 137 29.56 10.99 -1.46
C GLU A 137 28.85 11.67 -2.62
N SER A 138 28.15 10.88 -3.45
CA SER A 138 27.39 11.35 -4.60
C SER A 138 26.22 12.28 -4.21
N VAL A 139 25.70 12.15 -2.98
CA VAL A 139 24.63 13.03 -2.47
C VAL A 139 25.08 14.48 -2.36
N SER A 140 26.37 14.75 -2.11
CA SER A 140 26.86 16.13 -2.06
C SER A 140 26.66 16.85 -3.39
N ASP A 141 26.89 16.15 -4.50
CA ASP A 141 26.70 16.70 -5.84
C ASP A 141 25.20 16.89 -6.16
N ILE A 142 24.32 16.00 -5.68
CA ILE A 142 22.86 16.15 -5.75
C ILE A 142 22.39 17.36 -4.95
N CYS A 143 22.86 17.50 -3.70
CA CYS A 143 22.55 18.63 -2.83
C CYS A 143 22.97 19.96 -3.46
N ASN A 144 24.15 20.03 -4.08
CA ASN A 144 24.60 21.23 -4.77
C ASN A 144 23.72 21.57 -5.97
N MET A 145 23.30 20.57 -6.74
CA MET A 145 22.36 20.76 -7.84
C MET A 145 20.99 21.24 -7.36
N LEU A 146 20.45 20.65 -6.30
CA LEU A 146 19.12 21.00 -5.75
C LEU A 146 19.09 22.37 -5.06
N LYS A 147 20.24 22.90 -4.61
CA LYS A 147 20.32 24.28 -4.07
C LYS A 147 20.08 25.33 -5.13
N GLU A 148 20.58 25.10 -6.34
CA GLU A 148 20.44 26.01 -7.48
C GLU A 148 19.16 25.72 -8.29
N ASN A 149 18.76 24.45 -8.35
CA ASN A 149 17.58 24.04 -9.10
C ASN A 149 16.29 24.39 -8.35
N THR A 150 15.43 25.15 -9.01
CA THR A 150 14.15 25.62 -8.44
C THR A 150 12.92 25.02 -9.13
N VAL A 151 13.10 24.01 -9.99
CA VAL A 151 12.04 23.49 -10.87
C VAL A 151 11.72 22.02 -10.62
N ILE A 152 12.65 21.23 -10.07
CA ILE A 152 12.41 19.81 -9.78
C ILE A 152 11.30 19.67 -8.72
N THR A 153 10.23 18.98 -9.12
CA THR A 153 9.06 18.67 -8.28
C THR A 153 9.05 17.21 -7.83
N GLU A 154 9.67 16.31 -8.59
CA GLU A 154 9.74 14.87 -8.28
C GLU A 154 11.17 14.37 -8.34
N LEU A 155 11.62 13.75 -7.24
CA LEU A 155 12.95 13.20 -7.11
C LEU A 155 12.87 11.74 -6.65
N ASN A 156 13.41 10.84 -7.46
CA ASN A 156 13.52 9.43 -7.14
C ASN A 156 14.99 9.02 -7.00
N LEU A 157 15.37 8.64 -5.79
CA LEU A 157 16.70 8.15 -5.40
C LEU A 157 16.63 6.71 -4.85
N SER A 158 15.63 5.94 -5.24
CA SER A 158 15.39 4.61 -4.69
C SER A 158 16.41 3.55 -5.12
N GLU A 159 16.48 2.44 -4.39
CA GLU A 159 17.38 1.30 -4.63
C GLU A 159 18.87 1.70 -4.74
N ASN A 160 19.31 2.66 -3.93
CA ASN A 160 20.70 3.11 -3.88
C ASN A 160 21.39 2.70 -2.57
N GLN A 161 22.62 3.17 -2.35
CA GLN A 161 23.44 2.83 -1.18
C GLN A 161 23.50 3.97 -0.15
N LEU A 162 22.47 4.83 -0.11
CA LEU A 162 22.44 5.98 0.79
C LEU A 162 22.26 5.54 2.24
N THR A 163 22.99 6.17 3.15
CA THR A 163 23.01 5.84 4.58
C THR A 163 22.64 7.05 5.44
N SER A 164 22.61 6.86 6.76
CA SER A 164 22.36 7.95 7.70
C SER A 164 23.39 9.09 7.63
N LYS A 165 24.56 8.89 7.01
CA LYS A 165 25.60 9.91 6.90
C LYS A 165 25.21 11.07 5.99
N CYS A 166 24.48 10.79 4.91
CA CYS A 166 24.04 11.84 3.97
C CYS A 166 22.69 12.45 4.34
N ALA A 167 21.95 11.83 5.28
CA ALA A 167 20.56 12.18 5.59
C ALA A 167 20.39 13.63 6.07
N GLU A 168 21.32 14.16 6.86
CA GLU A 168 21.30 15.55 7.34
C GLU A 168 21.34 16.54 6.18
N ASN A 169 22.43 16.52 5.40
CA ASN A 169 22.61 17.43 4.27
C ASN A 169 21.52 17.26 3.20
N LEU A 170 21.08 16.02 2.96
CA LEU A 170 19.98 15.75 2.03
C LEU A 170 18.67 16.37 2.52
N CYS A 171 18.24 16.09 3.75
CA CYS A 171 16.99 16.60 4.28
C CYS A 171 16.99 18.13 4.42
N ASP A 172 18.11 18.75 4.81
CA ASP A 172 18.22 20.20 4.95
C ASP A 172 18.01 20.92 3.61
N VAL A 173 18.61 20.40 2.53
CA VAL A 173 18.44 20.95 1.18
C VAL A 173 17.02 20.71 0.68
N LEU A 174 16.47 19.50 0.88
CA LEU A 174 15.11 19.18 0.45
C LEU A 174 14.05 19.99 1.22
N ALA A 175 14.26 20.26 2.50
CA ALA A 175 13.38 21.10 3.32
C ALA A 175 13.39 22.57 2.86
N SER A 176 14.52 23.02 2.30
CA SER A 176 14.65 24.35 1.70
C SER A 176 14.05 24.43 0.29
N SER A 177 13.74 23.29 -0.35
CA SER A 177 13.15 23.27 -1.68
C SER A 177 11.69 23.71 -1.64
N ALA A 178 11.39 24.78 -2.38
CA ALA A 178 10.05 25.36 -2.44
C ALA A 178 9.12 24.65 -3.45
N GLN A 179 9.61 23.70 -4.25
CA GLN A 179 8.82 23.03 -5.30
C GLN A 179 8.75 21.52 -5.15
N LEU A 180 9.56 20.88 -4.30
CA LEU A 180 9.56 19.43 -4.22
C LEU A 180 8.24 18.90 -3.63
N GLU A 181 7.53 18.10 -4.43
CA GLU A 181 6.24 17.52 -4.09
C GLU A 181 6.33 16.01 -3.82
N ARG A 182 7.22 15.31 -4.52
CA ARG A 182 7.34 13.85 -4.43
C ARG A 182 8.79 13.43 -4.24
N LEU A 183 9.03 12.68 -3.17
CA LEU A 183 10.35 12.12 -2.86
C LEU A 183 10.26 10.61 -2.67
N ASP A 184 11.05 9.88 -3.45
CA ASP A 184 11.22 8.44 -3.29
C ASP A 184 12.66 8.08 -2.89
N LEU A 185 12.78 7.40 -1.75
CA LEU A 185 14.01 6.95 -1.13
C LEU A 185 13.92 5.46 -0.73
N HIS A 186 13.00 4.69 -1.34
CA HIS A 186 12.86 3.28 -0.99
C HIS A 186 14.14 2.48 -1.28
N GLY A 187 14.36 1.37 -0.58
CA GLY A 187 15.47 0.45 -0.91
C GLY A 187 16.86 1.04 -0.64
N ASN A 188 16.98 1.94 0.33
CA ASN A 188 18.26 2.49 0.78
C ASN A 188 18.67 1.89 2.14
N ARG A 189 19.72 2.44 2.77
CA ARG A 189 20.25 1.96 4.06
C ARG A 189 20.05 2.99 5.18
N PHE A 190 18.98 3.79 5.11
CA PHE A 190 18.62 4.72 6.18
C PHE A 190 18.20 3.97 7.43
N ASP A 191 18.66 4.41 8.60
CA ASP A 191 18.42 3.77 9.89
C ASP A 191 17.84 4.75 10.93
N ASP A 192 17.72 4.30 12.17
CA ASP A 192 17.21 5.10 13.30
C ASP A 192 17.94 6.44 13.52
N LYS A 193 19.21 6.57 13.11
CA LYS A 193 19.95 7.84 13.25
C LYS A 193 19.45 8.90 12.29
N SER A 194 19.00 8.47 11.11
CA SER A 194 18.51 9.38 10.07
C SER A 194 17.07 9.87 10.30
N ALA A 195 16.31 9.21 11.18
CA ALA A 195 14.89 9.47 11.37
C ALA A 195 14.57 10.88 11.86
N ILE A 196 15.48 11.52 12.60
CA ILE A 196 15.31 12.92 13.05
C ILE A 196 15.23 13.86 11.84
N TYR A 197 16.15 13.72 10.89
CA TYR A 197 16.21 14.58 9.69
C TYR A 197 14.98 14.38 8.79
N PHE A 198 14.54 13.14 8.60
CA PHE A 198 13.30 12.87 7.85
C PHE A 198 12.05 13.37 8.59
N SER A 199 12.04 13.31 9.93
CA SER A 199 10.94 13.86 10.74
C SER A 199 10.88 15.38 10.62
N ASP A 200 12.04 16.04 10.62
CA ASP A 200 12.14 17.49 10.41
C ASP A 200 11.74 17.86 8.99
N LEU A 201 12.16 17.10 7.98
CA LEU A 201 11.73 17.26 6.58
C LEU A 201 10.21 17.16 6.46
N MET A 202 9.58 16.14 7.06
CA MET A 202 8.12 15.98 7.08
C MET A 202 7.41 17.16 7.74
N ALA A 203 7.98 17.72 8.82
CA ALA A 203 7.36 18.80 9.58
C ALA A 203 7.56 20.20 8.93
N THR A 204 8.64 20.40 8.19
CA THR A 204 9.02 21.71 7.62
C THR A 204 8.61 21.87 6.16
N SER A 205 8.51 20.77 5.41
CA SER A 205 8.16 20.82 3.98
C SER A 205 6.77 21.40 3.75
N LEU A 206 6.68 22.44 2.94
CA LEU A 206 5.40 23.11 2.64
C LEU A 206 4.64 22.49 1.47
N ARG A 207 5.29 21.67 0.63
CA ARG A 207 4.73 21.13 -0.60
C ARG A 207 4.87 19.62 -0.82
N MET A 208 5.67 18.95 0.01
CA MET A 208 5.88 17.51 -0.10
C MET A 208 4.58 16.75 0.18
N SER A 209 3.94 16.27 -0.88
CA SER A 209 2.68 15.51 -0.81
C SER A 209 2.92 14.01 -0.72
N TYR A 210 4.07 13.52 -1.21
CA TYR A 210 4.42 12.11 -1.25
C TYR A 210 5.83 11.87 -0.71
N LEU A 211 5.96 10.96 0.25
CA LEU A 211 7.23 10.50 0.79
C LEU A 211 7.26 8.97 0.88
N ASN A 212 8.22 8.35 0.19
CA ASN A 212 8.47 6.92 0.26
C ASN A 212 9.82 6.62 0.93
N LEU A 213 9.74 5.99 2.10
CA LEU A 213 10.86 5.57 2.93
C LEU A 213 10.83 4.04 3.16
N SER A 214 10.15 3.30 2.28
CA SER A 214 10.02 1.85 2.41
C SER A 214 11.34 1.11 2.17
N TYR A 215 11.43 -0.15 2.57
CA TYR A 215 12.63 -0.98 2.36
C TYR A 215 13.93 -0.33 2.90
N ASN A 216 13.85 0.25 4.10
CA ASN A 216 14.98 0.83 4.81
C ASN A 216 15.16 0.13 6.18
N ASN A 217 16.01 0.68 7.04
CA ASN A 217 16.35 0.14 8.35
C ASN A 217 15.74 0.95 9.52
N PHE A 218 14.62 1.64 9.32
CA PHE A 218 13.96 2.42 10.38
C PHE A 218 13.37 1.49 11.45
N GLY A 219 13.73 1.74 12.71
CA GLY A 219 13.38 0.94 13.88
C GLY A 219 12.40 1.62 14.84
N ASP A 220 12.33 1.12 16.08
CA ASP A 220 11.47 1.65 17.14
C ASP A 220 11.76 3.12 17.46
N VAL A 221 13.02 3.57 17.37
CA VAL A 221 13.40 4.97 17.62
C VAL A 221 12.84 5.87 16.53
N SER A 222 12.94 5.44 15.26
CA SER A 222 12.35 6.16 14.13
C SER A 222 10.85 6.32 14.28
N THR A 223 10.16 5.26 14.71
CA THR A 223 8.70 5.28 14.94
C THR A 223 8.29 6.38 15.91
N VAL A 224 9.10 6.63 16.96
CA VAL A 224 8.84 7.73 17.91
C VAL A 224 9.00 9.10 17.24
N GLN A 225 10.05 9.28 16.44
CA GLN A 225 10.32 10.56 15.78
C GLN A 225 9.28 10.88 14.72
N PHE A 226 8.97 9.92 13.83
CA PHE A 226 7.89 10.08 12.85
C PHE A 226 6.57 10.39 13.54
N GLY A 227 6.27 9.72 14.66
CA GLY A 227 5.10 10.00 15.47
C GLY A 227 5.02 11.42 16.00
N ARG A 228 6.15 12.03 16.36
CA ARG A 228 6.19 13.42 16.83
C ARG A 228 6.06 14.43 15.69
N ALA A 229 6.54 14.09 14.49
CA ALA A 229 6.47 14.96 13.33
C ALA A 229 5.11 14.92 12.61
N LEU A 230 4.39 13.79 12.64
CA LEU A 230 3.12 13.62 11.93
C LEU A 230 2.11 14.76 12.17
N PRO A 231 1.88 15.29 13.39
CA PRO A 231 0.95 16.42 13.57
C PRO A 231 1.30 17.67 12.77
N GLN A 232 2.60 17.89 12.50
CA GLN A 232 3.14 19.05 11.78
C GLN A 232 3.30 18.81 10.28
N ALA A 233 3.19 17.57 9.82
CA ALA A 233 3.25 17.22 8.40
C ALA A 233 1.97 17.68 7.68
N THR A 234 1.90 18.98 7.38
CA THR A 234 0.70 19.66 6.85
C THR A 234 0.51 19.49 5.35
N SER A 235 1.60 19.28 4.61
CA SER A 235 1.60 19.07 3.17
C SER A 235 1.49 17.59 2.77
N LEU A 236 1.90 16.68 3.66
CA LEU A 236 2.04 15.27 3.35
C LEU A 236 0.69 14.55 3.26
N VAL A 237 0.42 13.99 2.08
CA VAL A 237 -0.81 13.25 1.75
C VAL A 237 -0.57 11.75 1.77
N GLU A 238 0.61 11.31 1.32
CA GLU A 238 0.98 9.90 1.22
C GLU A 238 2.33 9.62 1.87
N LEU A 239 2.34 8.66 2.78
CA LEU A 239 3.54 8.21 3.47
C LEU A 239 3.67 6.69 3.36
N ASN A 240 4.79 6.23 2.80
CA ASN A 240 5.13 4.82 2.75
C ASN A 240 6.32 4.51 3.67
N LEU A 241 6.06 3.73 4.72
CA LEU A 241 7.07 3.23 5.66
C LEU A 241 7.14 1.70 5.63
N SER A 242 6.61 1.05 4.59
CA SER A 242 6.58 -0.41 4.52
C SER A 242 7.97 -1.04 4.51
N TRP A 243 8.07 -2.32 4.88
CA TRP A 243 9.33 -3.07 4.85
C TRP A 243 10.46 -2.39 5.65
N ASN A 244 10.11 -1.85 6.82
CA ASN A 244 11.06 -1.38 7.81
C ASN A 244 10.98 -2.27 9.06
N ARG A 245 11.57 -1.82 10.17
CA ARG A 245 11.61 -2.54 11.46
C ARG A 245 10.96 -1.70 12.56
N LEU A 246 9.91 -0.95 12.23
CA LEU A 246 9.27 0.02 13.13
C LEU A 246 8.87 -0.56 14.49
N GLY A 247 8.57 -1.86 14.54
CA GLY A 247 8.35 -2.58 15.79
C GLY A 247 7.12 -2.12 16.56
N SER A 248 7.10 -2.41 17.86
CA SER A 248 5.97 -2.13 18.75
C SER A 248 6.31 -1.17 19.88
N GLY A 249 7.59 -0.89 20.10
CA GLY A 249 8.08 -0.06 21.21
C GLY A 249 7.75 1.41 21.03
N GLY A 250 7.85 1.92 19.80
CA GLY A 250 7.59 3.32 19.44
C GLY A 250 6.16 3.64 19.01
N MET A 251 5.25 2.67 19.00
CA MET A 251 3.95 2.83 18.33
C MET A 251 2.98 3.79 19.03
N ARG A 252 3.09 3.97 20.35
CA ARG A 252 2.19 4.89 21.09
C ARG A 252 2.37 6.37 20.68
N PRO A 253 3.59 6.94 20.63
CA PRO A 253 3.82 8.25 20.03
C PRO A 253 3.34 8.35 18.58
N PHE A 254 3.60 7.32 17.78
CA PHE A 254 3.17 7.26 16.38
C PHE A 254 1.65 7.33 16.23
N ALA A 255 0.93 6.48 16.98
CA ALA A 255 -0.51 6.44 17.06
C ALA A 255 -1.10 7.79 17.48
N LYS A 256 -0.52 8.44 18.50
CA LYS A 256 -0.95 9.77 18.95
C LYS A 256 -0.76 10.82 17.84
N GLY A 257 0.41 10.85 17.21
CA GLY A 257 0.70 11.79 16.13
C GLY A 257 -0.23 11.63 14.93
N LEU A 258 -0.47 10.38 14.53
CA LEU A 258 -1.40 10.05 13.45
C LEU A 258 -2.86 10.41 13.80
N ALA A 259 -3.26 10.34 15.07
CA ALA A 259 -4.60 10.77 15.51
C ALA A 259 -4.79 12.28 15.41
N GLU A 260 -3.72 13.06 15.60
CA GLU A 260 -3.72 14.52 15.54
C GLU A 260 -3.52 15.06 14.11
N ASN A 261 -2.91 14.28 13.21
CA ASN A 261 -2.68 14.68 11.84
C ASN A 261 -4.00 14.83 11.04
N LYS A 262 -4.12 15.95 10.33
CA LYS A 262 -5.33 16.33 9.58
C LYS A 262 -5.18 16.23 8.05
N TYR A 263 -4.04 15.77 7.56
CA TYR A 263 -3.64 15.95 6.15
C TYR A 263 -3.37 14.62 5.45
N LEU A 264 -2.74 13.67 6.14
CA LEU A 264 -2.41 12.37 5.60
C LEU A 264 -3.68 11.61 5.19
N ARG A 265 -3.66 11.09 3.96
CA ARG A 265 -4.75 10.31 3.35
C ARG A 265 -4.34 8.86 3.12
N SER A 266 -3.08 8.60 2.79
CA SER A 266 -2.55 7.26 2.55
C SER A 266 -1.36 6.96 3.45
N LEU A 267 -1.44 5.85 4.17
CA LEU A 267 -0.35 5.38 5.02
C LEU A 267 -0.10 3.89 4.78
N ASN A 268 1.12 3.56 4.38
CA ASN A 268 1.57 2.18 4.27
C ASN A 268 2.53 1.83 5.41
N LEU A 269 2.09 0.92 6.30
CA LEU A 269 2.88 0.37 7.40
C LEU A 269 3.13 -1.13 7.23
N SER A 270 2.96 -1.69 6.02
CA SER A 270 3.09 -3.13 5.82
C SER A 270 4.50 -3.65 6.15
N PHE A 271 4.59 -4.90 6.59
CA PHE A 271 5.86 -5.59 6.90
C PHE A 271 6.76 -4.88 7.92
N ASN A 272 6.18 -4.33 9.00
CA ASN A 272 6.93 -3.61 10.04
C ASN A 272 6.99 -4.30 11.40
N GLY A 273 6.33 -5.46 11.53
CA GLY A 273 6.36 -6.24 12.78
C GLY A 273 5.68 -5.54 13.97
N ILE A 274 4.65 -4.71 13.71
CA ILE A 274 3.91 -3.92 14.72
C ILE A 274 3.43 -4.77 15.92
N GLY A 275 3.00 -6.01 15.65
CA GLY A 275 2.67 -6.99 16.68
C GLY A 275 1.37 -6.71 17.45
N PRO A 276 0.81 -7.74 18.12
CA PRO A 276 -0.54 -7.68 18.67
C PRO A 276 -0.64 -6.98 20.03
N ARG A 277 0.41 -7.03 20.86
CA ARG A 277 0.32 -6.65 22.29
C ARG A 277 0.39 -5.15 22.56
N LYS A 278 1.24 -4.43 21.83
CA LYS A 278 1.47 -2.99 22.03
C LYS A 278 1.05 -2.17 20.82
N GLY A 279 1.39 -2.62 19.61
CA GLY A 279 1.10 -1.84 18.41
C GLY A 279 -0.38 -1.79 18.01
N CYS A 280 -1.06 -2.94 17.99
CA CYS A 280 -2.49 -3.02 17.62
C CYS A 280 -3.42 -2.17 18.51
N PRO A 281 -3.34 -2.19 19.85
CA PRO A 281 -4.19 -1.34 20.70
C PRO A 281 -4.06 0.16 20.39
N GLU A 282 -2.82 0.62 20.17
CA GLU A 282 -2.53 2.03 19.92
C GLU A 282 -3.07 2.46 18.55
N LEU A 283 -2.82 1.68 17.49
CA LEU A 283 -3.37 1.96 16.15
C LEU A 283 -4.89 1.87 16.10
N ALA A 284 -5.49 0.91 16.81
CA ALA A 284 -6.94 0.81 16.92
C ALA A 284 -7.55 2.05 17.60
N LEU A 285 -6.89 2.58 18.64
CA LEU A 285 -7.30 3.81 19.30
C LEU A 285 -7.18 5.01 18.36
N THR A 286 -6.11 5.10 17.58
CA THR A 286 -5.92 6.14 16.56
C THR A 286 -7.05 6.15 15.54
N LEU A 287 -7.41 4.98 14.99
CA LEU A 287 -8.45 4.87 13.97
C LEU A 287 -9.83 5.31 14.47
N LYS A 288 -10.08 5.20 15.78
CA LYS A 288 -11.31 5.70 16.40
C LYS A 288 -11.44 7.23 16.31
N GLY A 289 -10.31 7.95 16.38
CA GLY A 289 -10.25 9.41 16.44
C GLY A 289 -9.86 10.09 15.13
N ASN A 290 -9.08 9.40 14.28
CA ASN A 290 -8.63 9.93 13.01
C ASN A 290 -9.81 10.06 12.03
N LYS A 291 -9.91 11.23 11.37
CA LYS A 291 -10.99 11.58 10.44
C LYS A 291 -10.47 11.98 9.07
N THR A 292 -9.28 11.51 8.71
CA THR A 292 -8.54 12.04 7.55
C THR A 292 -7.95 10.92 6.71
N LEU A 293 -7.45 9.87 7.35
CA LEU A 293 -6.88 8.72 6.69
C LEU A 293 -7.96 7.98 5.89
N GLU A 294 -7.65 7.70 4.62
CA GLU A 294 -8.50 7.01 3.66
C GLU A 294 -7.95 5.65 3.26
N VAL A 295 -6.63 5.51 3.22
CA VAL A 295 -5.94 4.27 2.86
C VAL A 295 -4.98 3.88 3.97
N LEU A 296 -5.11 2.66 4.47
CA LEU A 296 -4.21 2.09 5.46
C LEU A 296 -3.82 0.66 5.07
N ASP A 297 -2.52 0.45 4.90
CA ASP A 297 -1.96 -0.89 4.72
C ASP A 297 -1.23 -1.36 5.98
N LEU A 298 -1.75 -2.43 6.58
CA LEU A 298 -1.23 -3.11 7.75
C LEU A 298 -0.80 -4.55 7.43
N SER A 299 -0.61 -4.90 6.15
CA SER A 299 -0.23 -6.24 5.72
C SER A 299 1.10 -6.70 6.35
N GLY A 300 1.25 -7.99 6.67
CA GLY A 300 2.54 -8.52 7.14
C GLY A 300 3.04 -8.00 8.50
N ASN A 301 2.16 -7.56 9.40
CA ASN A 301 2.51 -6.94 10.68
C ASN A 301 2.41 -7.85 11.92
N ARG A 302 2.28 -9.16 11.70
CA ARG A 302 2.12 -10.17 12.78
C ARG A 302 0.89 -9.89 13.66
N ILE A 303 -0.18 -9.36 13.06
CA ILE A 303 -1.45 -9.09 13.75
C ILE A 303 -2.16 -10.43 14.01
N SER A 304 -2.42 -10.74 15.28
CA SER A 304 -3.11 -11.95 15.73
C SER A 304 -4.64 -11.76 15.75
N PRO A 305 -5.44 -12.83 15.95
CA PRO A 305 -6.89 -12.70 16.08
C PRO A 305 -7.29 -11.72 17.20
N GLU A 306 -6.57 -11.73 18.33
CA GLU A 306 -6.79 -10.81 19.45
C GLU A 306 -6.50 -9.35 19.06
N GLY A 307 -5.44 -9.12 18.28
CA GLY A 307 -5.12 -7.81 17.72
C GLY A 307 -6.24 -7.29 16.80
N ALA A 308 -6.80 -8.17 15.95
CA ALA A 308 -7.94 -7.84 15.09
C ALA A 308 -9.20 -7.43 15.87
N VAL A 309 -9.48 -8.09 17.00
CA VAL A 309 -10.60 -7.71 17.89
C VAL A 309 -10.45 -6.27 18.40
N LEU A 310 -9.23 -5.81 18.65
CA LEU A 310 -8.99 -4.42 19.05
C LEU A 310 -9.33 -3.44 17.93
N PHE A 311 -8.92 -3.74 16.69
CA PHE A 311 -9.26 -2.92 15.52
C PHE A 311 -10.76 -2.76 15.31
N CYS A 312 -11.58 -3.75 15.68
CA CYS A 312 -13.04 -3.65 15.64
C CYS A 312 -13.58 -2.44 16.41
N LYS A 313 -12.97 -2.14 17.57
CA LYS A 313 -13.34 -0.97 18.39
C LYS A 313 -12.92 0.35 17.72
N GLY A 314 -11.85 0.32 16.93
CA GLY A 314 -11.39 1.47 16.14
C GLY A 314 -12.33 1.80 14.98
N PHE A 315 -12.79 0.79 14.25
CA PHE A 315 -13.68 0.99 13.10
C PHE A 315 -15.09 1.43 13.45
N TYR A 316 -15.54 1.25 14.69
CA TYR A 316 -16.92 1.53 15.10
C TYR A 316 -17.36 2.97 14.79
N ASN A 317 -16.44 3.94 14.85
CA ASN A 317 -16.72 5.35 14.59
C ASN A 317 -15.95 5.92 13.38
N ASN A 318 -15.11 5.12 12.72
CA ASN A 318 -14.31 5.63 11.61
C ASN A 318 -15.17 5.71 10.33
N THR A 319 -15.27 6.90 9.76
CA THR A 319 -16.10 7.18 8.58
C THR A 319 -15.27 7.55 7.35
N THR A 320 -13.95 7.69 7.50
CA THR A 320 -13.07 8.22 6.45
C THR A 320 -12.23 7.16 5.76
N LEU A 321 -11.90 6.06 6.46
CA LEU A 321 -11.12 4.98 5.89
C LEU A 321 -11.92 4.28 4.79
N LYS A 322 -11.36 4.27 3.57
CA LYS A 322 -11.94 3.69 2.35
C LYS A 322 -11.27 2.37 1.98
N HIS A 323 -9.96 2.23 2.18
CA HIS A 323 -9.22 1.02 1.82
C HIS A 323 -8.39 0.54 3.02
N LEU A 324 -8.58 -0.72 3.39
CA LEU A 324 -7.87 -1.37 4.47
C LEU A 324 -7.26 -2.68 3.96
N TYR A 325 -5.93 -2.77 4.00
CA TYR A 325 -5.19 -3.96 3.65
C TYR A 325 -4.62 -4.61 4.91
N MET A 326 -4.92 -5.88 5.14
CA MET A 326 -4.41 -6.64 6.28
C MET A 326 -3.89 -8.02 5.88
N THR A 327 -3.52 -8.20 4.62
CA THR A 327 -3.03 -9.47 4.06
C THR A 327 -1.76 -9.94 4.79
N ARG A 328 -1.45 -11.24 4.68
CA ARG A 328 -0.23 -11.83 5.29
C ARG A 328 -0.08 -11.58 6.80
N ASN A 329 -1.19 -11.41 7.52
CA ASN A 329 -1.23 -11.40 8.98
C ASN A 329 -1.81 -12.73 9.49
N PRO A 330 -1.34 -13.24 10.65
CA PRO A 330 -1.91 -14.42 11.30
C PRO A 330 -3.26 -14.11 11.98
N LEU A 331 -4.20 -13.45 11.27
CA LEU A 331 -5.52 -13.11 11.77
C LEU A 331 -6.38 -14.35 12.03
N GLN A 332 -6.08 -15.44 11.33
CA GLN A 332 -6.93 -16.63 11.25
C GLN A 332 -8.35 -16.26 10.81
N THR A 333 -9.25 -17.22 10.80
CA THR A 333 -10.66 -16.94 10.49
C THR A 333 -11.32 -16.06 11.56
N ALA A 334 -11.00 -16.28 12.84
CA ALA A 334 -11.57 -15.52 13.96
C ALA A 334 -11.26 -14.02 13.87
N GLY A 335 -10.03 -13.63 13.52
CA GLY A 335 -9.67 -12.22 13.34
C GLY A 335 -10.35 -11.57 12.14
N CYS A 336 -10.46 -12.30 11.01
CA CYS A 336 -11.21 -11.82 9.84
C CYS A 336 -12.69 -11.58 10.19
N TYR A 337 -13.30 -12.54 10.89
CA TYR A 337 -14.68 -12.46 11.36
C TYR A 337 -14.89 -11.25 12.27
N ALA A 338 -13.95 -11.04 13.21
CA ALA A 338 -13.99 -9.89 14.11
C ALA A 338 -13.98 -8.57 13.32
N ILE A 339 -13.00 -8.37 12.44
CA ILE A 339 -12.85 -7.14 11.65
C ILE A 339 -14.12 -6.84 10.86
N LEU A 340 -14.64 -7.83 10.13
CA LEU A 340 -15.83 -7.66 9.31
C LEU A 340 -17.08 -7.37 10.16
N THR A 341 -17.23 -8.04 11.30
CA THR A 341 -18.32 -7.76 12.26
C THR A 341 -18.22 -6.32 12.79
N GLY A 342 -17.01 -5.85 13.10
CA GLY A 342 -16.77 -4.47 13.56
C GLY A 342 -17.17 -3.44 12.50
N ILE A 343 -16.80 -3.69 11.24
CA ILE A 343 -17.16 -2.85 10.09
C ILE A 343 -18.68 -2.83 9.89
N MET A 344 -19.33 -3.99 9.90
CA MET A 344 -20.79 -4.11 9.74
C MET A 344 -21.59 -3.42 10.85
N ARG A 345 -21.01 -3.20 12.03
CA ARG A 345 -21.66 -2.45 13.12
C ARG A 345 -21.67 -0.94 12.89
N ASN A 346 -20.75 -0.41 12.07
CA ASN A 346 -20.68 1.00 11.76
C ASN A 346 -21.61 1.33 10.57
N VAL A 347 -22.74 1.98 10.87
CA VAL A 347 -23.74 2.39 9.86
C VAL A 347 -23.17 3.41 8.87
N ASN A 348 -22.20 4.22 9.31
CA ASN A 348 -21.56 5.26 8.52
C ASN A 348 -20.17 4.84 8.01
N CYS A 349 -19.93 3.53 7.89
CA CYS A 349 -18.63 3.03 7.46
C CYS A 349 -18.28 3.57 6.06
N GLY A 350 -17.12 4.23 5.95
CA GLY A 350 -16.59 4.73 4.68
C GLY A 350 -15.88 3.65 3.84
N LEU A 351 -15.71 2.44 4.39
CA LEU A 351 -14.85 1.41 3.82
C LEU A 351 -15.46 0.85 2.53
N ARG A 352 -14.65 0.89 1.48
CA ARG A 352 -14.94 0.39 0.13
C ARG A 352 -14.20 -0.90 -0.16
N GLU A 353 -13.03 -1.10 0.44
CA GLU A 353 -12.23 -2.28 0.22
C GLU A 353 -11.60 -2.77 1.53
N LEU A 354 -11.83 -4.05 1.82
CA LEU A 354 -11.18 -4.80 2.88
C LEU A 354 -10.42 -5.96 2.24
N ASP A 355 -9.10 -5.90 2.26
CA ASP A 355 -8.25 -6.95 1.71
C ASP A 355 -7.66 -7.86 2.81
N LEU A 356 -8.13 -9.10 2.80
CA LEU A 356 -7.73 -10.22 3.66
C LEU A 356 -7.22 -11.41 2.82
N GLN A 357 -6.77 -11.16 1.59
CA GLN A 357 -6.20 -12.20 0.74
C GLN A 357 -5.01 -12.91 1.41
N GLY A 358 -4.88 -14.20 1.10
CA GLY A 358 -3.83 -15.06 1.67
C GLY A 358 -4.10 -15.54 3.09
N ILE A 359 -5.24 -15.18 3.70
CA ILE A 359 -5.66 -15.68 5.02
C ILE A 359 -6.71 -16.78 4.83
N LEU A 360 -6.54 -17.89 5.57
CA LEU A 360 -7.49 -18.99 5.55
C LEU A 360 -8.78 -18.60 6.29
N VAL A 361 -9.92 -18.72 5.59
CA VAL A 361 -11.25 -18.43 6.11
C VAL A 361 -12.14 -19.66 5.98
N ASN A 362 -12.99 -19.90 6.98
CA ASN A 362 -13.97 -20.98 7.00
C ASN A 362 -15.30 -20.57 6.33
N GLN A 363 -16.27 -21.48 6.34
CA GLN A 363 -17.60 -21.25 5.79
C GLN A 363 -18.39 -20.17 6.54
N ASP A 364 -18.26 -20.08 7.86
CA ASP A 364 -18.95 -19.07 8.67
C ASP A 364 -18.53 -17.64 8.27
N PHE A 365 -17.25 -17.43 7.99
CA PHE A 365 -16.78 -16.14 7.48
C PHE A 365 -17.37 -15.83 6.10
N ARG A 366 -17.54 -16.84 5.23
CA ARG A 366 -18.18 -16.64 3.92
C ARG A 366 -19.64 -16.23 4.07
N GLN A 367 -20.37 -16.83 5.00
CA GLN A 367 -21.74 -16.40 5.32
C GLN A 367 -21.77 -14.95 5.83
N LEU A 368 -20.87 -14.58 6.75
CA LEU A 368 -20.75 -13.19 7.21
C LEU A 368 -20.39 -12.23 6.07
N GLN A 369 -19.55 -12.66 5.13
CA GLN A 369 -19.20 -11.90 3.93
C GLN A 369 -20.42 -11.63 3.04
N ASP A 370 -21.31 -12.61 2.88
CA ASP A 370 -22.56 -12.46 2.14
C ASP A 370 -23.54 -11.51 2.86
N GLU A 371 -23.65 -11.60 4.19
CA GLU A 371 -24.42 -10.65 4.99
C GLU A 371 -23.86 -9.22 4.89
N ALA A 372 -22.54 -9.08 4.94
CA ALA A 372 -21.86 -7.79 4.79
C ALA A 372 -22.13 -7.17 3.43
N ARG A 373 -22.22 -7.99 2.37
CA ARG A 373 -22.52 -7.52 1.01
C ARG A 373 -23.91 -6.93 0.90
N ILE A 374 -24.89 -7.48 1.61
CA ILE A 374 -26.26 -6.95 1.67
C ILE A 374 -26.29 -5.64 2.48
N LYS A 375 -25.64 -5.64 3.65
CA LYS A 375 -25.68 -4.50 4.57
C LYS A 375 -24.85 -3.30 4.10
N LEU A 376 -23.71 -3.57 3.47
CA LEU A 376 -22.73 -2.59 3.01
C LEU A 376 -22.44 -2.84 1.53
N PRO A 377 -23.36 -2.50 0.60
CA PRO A 377 -23.23 -2.85 -0.81
C PRO A 377 -22.03 -2.17 -1.52
N LYS A 378 -21.46 -1.13 -0.92
CA LYS A 378 -20.26 -0.43 -1.41
C LYS A 378 -18.95 -1.08 -0.95
N LEU A 379 -19.00 -2.02 -0.01
CA LEU A 379 -17.84 -2.69 0.54
C LEU A 379 -17.49 -3.95 -0.26
N VAL A 380 -16.26 -4.00 -0.76
CA VAL A 380 -15.65 -5.17 -1.37
C VAL A 380 -14.74 -5.85 -0.34
N VAL A 381 -15.10 -7.05 0.08
CA VAL A 381 -14.27 -7.89 0.95
C VAL A 381 -13.54 -8.92 0.10
N ARG A 382 -12.21 -8.95 0.14
CA ARG A 382 -11.38 -9.98 -0.51
C ARG A 382 -10.85 -10.93 0.55
N ALA A 383 -11.14 -12.23 0.45
CA ALA A 383 -10.68 -13.24 1.40
C ALA A 383 -10.43 -14.61 0.75
N GLY A 384 -9.45 -15.35 1.28
CA GLY A 384 -9.09 -16.71 0.85
C GLY A 384 -8.04 -16.80 -0.28
N LYS A 385 -7.81 -18.02 -0.80
CA LYS A 385 -6.85 -18.34 -1.87
C LYS A 385 -7.50 -18.36 -3.27
N GLN A 386 -8.30 -17.38 -3.63
CA GLN A 386 -8.73 -17.22 -5.03
C GLN A 386 -7.98 -16.04 -5.64
N THR A 387 -7.22 -16.34 -6.70
CA THR A 387 -6.54 -15.35 -7.53
C THR A 387 -7.55 -14.33 -8.03
N THR A 388 -7.10 -13.09 -8.15
CA THR A 388 -7.87 -11.94 -8.64
C THR A 388 -8.63 -12.22 -9.93
N GLU A 389 -8.17 -13.16 -10.76
CA GLU A 389 -8.82 -13.62 -11.99
C GLU A 389 -10.08 -14.45 -11.76
N GLN A 390 -10.13 -15.32 -10.74
CA GLN A 390 -11.34 -16.12 -10.44
C GLN A 390 -12.44 -15.26 -9.79
N ILE A 391 -12.06 -14.30 -8.94
CA ILE A 391 -13.01 -13.32 -8.37
C ILE A 391 -13.49 -12.32 -9.45
N ARG A 392 -12.62 -11.94 -10.40
CA ARG A 392 -13.01 -11.14 -11.58
C ARG A 392 -13.88 -11.92 -12.57
N ALA A 393 -13.64 -13.22 -12.75
CA ALA A 393 -14.47 -14.10 -13.58
C ALA A 393 -15.84 -14.36 -12.96
N LEU A 394 -15.95 -14.35 -11.62
CA LEU A 394 -17.22 -14.34 -10.88
C LEU A 394 -17.90 -12.96 -10.87
N SER A 395 -17.32 -11.95 -11.55
CA SER A 395 -17.91 -10.64 -11.75
C SER A 395 -18.32 -10.48 -13.21
N PRO A 396 -19.50 -10.98 -13.62
CA PRO A 396 -20.18 -10.35 -14.74
C PRO A 396 -20.53 -8.95 -14.22
N LYS A 397 -19.97 -7.91 -14.85
CA LYS A 397 -20.17 -6.50 -14.47
C LYS A 397 -21.58 -6.27 -13.88
N PHE A 398 -21.64 -5.84 -12.61
CA PHE A 398 -22.77 -5.10 -12.06
C PHE A 398 -24.18 -5.66 -12.35
N GLN A 399 -24.45 -6.91 -11.97
CA GLN A 399 -25.82 -7.26 -11.61
C GLN A 399 -25.90 -7.30 -10.08
N GLN A 400 -26.60 -6.30 -9.52
CA GLN A 400 -27.09 -6.40 -8.16
C GLN A 400 -27.87 -7.72 -8.08
N PRO A 401 -27.73 -8.53 -7.01
CA PRO A 401 -28.65 -9.65 -6.83
C PRO A 401 -30.05 -9.05 -6.81
N ASP A 402 -30.90 -9.44 -7.77
CA ASP A 402 -32.32 -9.09 -7.76
C ASP A 402 -32.87 -9.58 -6.42
N VAL A 403 -33.11 -8.64 -5.50
CA VAL A 403 -33.67 -8.94 -4.19
C VAL A 403 -35.06 -9.48 -4.47
N SER A 404 -35.35 -10.71 -4.00
CA SER A 404 -36.65 -11.30 -4.28
C SER A 404 -37.75 -10.35 -3.79
N PRO A 405 -38.77 -10.05 -4.62
CA PRO A 405 -39.84 -9.13 -4.24
C PRO A 405 -40.51 -9.49 -2.91
N LYS A 406 -40.59 -10.80 -2.62
CA LYS A 406 -41.06 -11.35 -1.34
C LYS A 406 -40.22 -10.88 -0.14
N LEU A 407 -38.89 -10.81 -0.27
CA LEU A 407 -38.00 -10.33 0.79
C LEU A 407 -38.15 -8.82 1.01
N ILE A 408 -38.42 -8.04 -0.05
CA ILE A 408 -38.71 -6.60 0.05
C ILE A 408 -39.99 -6.37 0.86
N VAL A 409 -41.06 -7.08 0.53
CA VAL A 409 -42.36 -6.99 1.23
C VAL A 409 -42.26 -7.49 2.68
N GLN A 410 -41.55 -8.59 2.94
CA GLN A 410 -41.30 -9.08 4.29
C GLN A 410 -40.50 -8.09 5.15
N THR A 411 -39.48 -7.48 4.56
CA THR A 411 -38.67 -6.47 5.26
C THR A 411 -39.49 -5.24 5.57
N MET A 412 -40.36 -4.80 4.64
CA MET A 412 -41.31 -3.71 4.89
C MET A 412 -42.28 -4.06 6.03
N GLY A 413 -42.86 -5.26 6.04
CA GLY A 413 -43.77 -5.70 7.09
C GLY A 413 -43.11 -5.71 8.47
N ARG A 414 -41.84 -6.13 8.56
CA ARG A 414 -41.06 -6.07 9.81
C ARG A 414 -40.78 -4.63 10.27
N VAL A 415 -40.50 -3.72 9.34
CA VAL A 415 -40.19 -2.31 9.65
C VAL A 415 -41.45 -1.51 10.02
N THR A 416 -42.55 -1.73 9.31
CA THR A 416 -43.83 -1.03 9.51
C THR A 416 -44.70 -1.69 10.59
N LYS A 417 -44.38 -2.93 11.00
CA LYS A 417 -45.19 -3.79 11.86
C LYS A 417 -46.61 -4.05 11.34
N GLN A 418 -46.81 -3.90 10.03
CA GLN A 418 -48.08 -4.19 9.36
C GLN A 418 -47.91 -5.44 8.50
N THR A 419 -48.92 -6.31 8.51
CA THR A 419 -48.95 -7.45 7.59
C THR A 419 -49.36 -6.98 6.20
N LEU A 420 -49.02 -7.75 5.16
CA LEU A 420 -49.48 -7.46 3.80
C LEU A 420 -51.03 -7.40 3.75
N ALA A 421 -51.71 -8.25 4.51
CA ALA A 421 -53.16 -8.22 4.66
C ALA A 421 -53.67 -6.88 5.25
N ASP A 422 -52.98 -6.31 6.25
CA ASP A 422 -53.35 -5.01 6.82
C ASP A 422 -53.22 -3.86 5.82
N VAL A 423 -52.21 -3.94 4.94
CA VAL A 423 -51.96 -2.97 3.88
C VAL A 423 -53.02 -3.07 2.77
N LEU A 424 -53.58 -4.26 2.55
CA LEU A 424 -54.57 -4.52 1.49
C LEU A 424 -56.03 -4.40 1.93
N LYS A 425 -56.34 -4.41 3.25
CA LYS A 425 -57.68 -4.17 3.80
C LYS A 425 -58.45 -2.98 3.17
N PRO A 426 -57.83 -1.82 2.88
CA PRO A 426 -58.54 -0.71 2.25
C PRO A 426 -59.00 -0.97 0.81
N LEU A 427 -58.45 -2.00 0.14
CA LEU A 427 -58.78 -2.40 -1.22
C LEU A 427 -59.75 -3.57 -1.30
N ASP A 428 -60.10 -4.17 -0.16
CA ASP A 428 -61.07 -5.25 -0.02
C ASP A 428 -62.25 -4.80 0.88
N PRO A 429 -63.14 -3.90 0.40
CA PRO A 429 -64.34 -3.50 1.13
C PRO A 429 -65.30 -4.66 1.50
N PRO A 430 -65.50 -5.70 0.66
CA PRO A 430 -66.44 -6.77 0.97
C PRO A 430 -65.85 -7.83 1.93
N GLY A 431 -64.52 -7.89 2.08
CA GLY A 431 -63.83 -8.76 3.06
C GLY A 431 -63.55 -10.16 2.52
N ASP A 432 -63.52 -10.29 1.19
CA ASP A 432 -63.48 -11.54 0.43
C ASP A 432 -62.05 -12.06 0.29
N LYS A 433 -61.06 -11.27 0.74
CA LYS A 433 -59.62 -11.48 0.58
C LYS A 433 -59.14 -11.57 -0.86
N VAL A 434 -59.84 -10.88 -1.77
CA VAL A 434 -59.52 -10.83 -3.20
C VAL A 434 -59.38 -9.38 -3.64
N VAL A 435 -58.28 -9.04 -4.33
CA VAL A 435 -58.03 -7.70 -4.88
C VAL A 435 -57.61 -7.78 -6.33
N THR A 436 -58.10 -6.87 -7.18
CA THR A 436 -57.70 -6.82 -8.58
C THR A 436 -56.22 -6.46 -8.76
N ARG A 437 -55.57 -7.09 -9.74
CA ARG A 437 -54.13 -6.90 -10.01
C ARG A 437 -53.75 -5.43 -10.22
N GLN A 438 -54.59 -4.66 -10.92
CA GLN A 438 -54.34 -3.23 -11.16
C GLN A 438 -54.42 -2.39 -9.87
N ALA A 439 -55.36 -2.68 -8.97
CA ALA A 439 -55.48 -1.98 -7.70
C ALA A 439 -54.29 -2.27 -6.77
N PHE A 440 -53.84 -3.52 -6.74
CA PHE A 440 -52.67 -3.96 -5.99
C PHE A 440 -51.38 -3.26 -6.46
N ILE A 441 -51.12 -3.23 -7.77
CA ILE A 441 -49.95 -2.53 -8.34
C ILE A 441 -49.96 -1.04 -8.00
N LYS A 442 -51.11 -0.37 -8.17
CA LYS A 442 -51.24 1.05 -7.82
C LYS A 442 -50.96 1.33 -6.34
N MET A 443 -51.32 0.40 -5.45
CA MET A 443 -51.03 0.54 -4.03
C MET A 443 -49.55 0.40 -3.70
N LEU A 444 -48.85 -0.56 -4.34
CA LEU A 444 -47.40 -0.71 -4.17
C LEU A 444 -46.65 0.58 -4.55
N TYR A 445 -47.00 1.18 -5.69
CA TYR A 445 -46.47 2.49 -6.09
C TYR A 445 -46.83 3.60 -5.11
N LYS A 446 -48.06 3.61 -4.57
CA LYS A 446 -48.49 4.60 -3.56
C LYS A 446 -47.73 4.48 -2.25
N LEU A 447 -47.25 3.28 -1.91
CA LEU A 447 -46.41 3.02 -0.74
C LEU A 447 -44.92 3.30 -0.99
N GLY A 448 -44.56 3.77 -2.19
CA GLY A 448 -43.19 4.08 -2.59
C GLY A 448 -42.33 2.84 -2.86
N ILE A 449 -42.95 1.70 -3.17
CA ILE A 449 -42.25 0.46 -3.51
C ILE A 449 -42.14 0.38 -5.03
N ASP A 450 -40.96 0.76 -5.53
CA ASP A 450 -40.65 0.66 -6.96
C ASP A 450 -39.96 -0.68 -7.26
N PHE A 451 -40.67 -1.54 -7.99
CA PHE A 451 -40.12 -2.77 -8.53
C PHE A 451 -39.72 -2.57 -10.00
N THR A 452 -38.68 -3.27 -10.47
CA THR A 452 -38.40 -3.37 -11.91
C THR A 452 -39.50 -4.19 -12.61
N GLU A 453 -39.62 -4.05 -13.93
CA GLU A 453 -40.65 -4.76 -14.70
C GLU A 453 -40.51 -6.29 -14.57
N GLU A 454 -39.28 -6.79 -14.48
CA GLU A 454 -38.96 -8.21 -14.30
C GLU A 454 -39.27 -8.70 -12.88
N GLN A 455 -38.97 -7.89 -11.87
CA GLN A 455 -39.35 -8.14 -10.48
C GLN A 455 -40.86 -8.16 -10.30
N MET A 456 -41.59 -7.25 -10.96
CA MET A 456 -43.06 -7.26 -10.95
C MET A 456 -43.64 -8.50 -11.62
N LYS A 457 -43.05 -8.96 -12.72
CA LYS A 457 -43.48 -10.21 -13.39
C LYS A 457 -43.27 -11.40 -12.48
N GLN A 458 -42.10 -11.54 -11.86
CA GLN A 458 -41.81 -12.62 -10.92
C GLN A 458 -42.71 -12.57 -9.68
N PHE A 459 -42.90 -11.38 -9.11
CA PHE A 459 -43.79 -11.23 -7.96
C PHE A 459 -45.23 -11.61 -8.30
N MET A 460 -45.72 -11.23 -9.48
CA MET A 460 -47.07 -11.58 -9.92
C MET A 460 -47.22 -13.07 -10.23
N LEU A 461 -46.20 -13.72 -10.77
CA LEU A 461 -46.14 -15.17 -10.96
C LEU A 461 -46.23 -15.93 -9.63
N GLU A 462 -45.63 -15.39 -8.57
CA GLU A 462 -45.71 -15.96 -7.22
C GLU A 462 -47.05 -15.67 -6.52
N MET A 463 -47.62 -14.47 -6.73
CA MET A 463 -48.88 -14.03 -6.12
C MET A 463 -50.11 -14.64 -6.81
N ASP A 464 -50.04 -14.85 -8.12
CA ASP A 464 -51.12 -15.37 -8.96
C ASP A 464 -50.53 -16.31 -10.04
N PRO A 465 -50.31 -17.58 -9.67
CA PRO A 465 -49.71 -18.57 -10.56
C PRO A 465 -50.62 -18.94 -11.75
N GLN A 466 -51.91 -18.61 -11.68
CA GLN A 466 -52.92 -18.98 -12.68
C GLN A 466 -53.22 -17.85 -13.68
N TYR A 467 -52.55 -16.69 -13.56
CA TYR A 467 -52.77 -15.51 -14.40
C TYR A 467 -54.24 -15.01 -14.38
N GLY A 468 -54.90 -15.08 -13.23
CA GLY A 468 -56.18 -14.42 -13.00
C GLY A 468 -56.08 -12.89 -13.03
N GLU A 469 -57.22 -12.20 -13.19
CA GLU A 469 -57.27 -10.74 -13.00
C GLU A 469 -57.35 -10.35 -11.51
N GLU A 470 -57.49 -11.35 -10.64
CA GLU A 470 -57.77 -11.26 -9.21
C GLU A 470 -56.70 -11.97 -8.39
N ILE A 471 -56.18 -11.29 -7.37
CA ILE A 471 -55.16 -11.81 -6.46
C ILE A 471 -55.85 -12.22 -5.16
N ASN A 472 -55.83 -13.52 -4.84
CA ASN A 472 -56.26 -14.04 -3.55
C ASN A 472 -55.09 -13.98 -2.56
N PHE A 473 -55.23 -13.26 -1.46
CA PHE A 473 -54.19 -13.11 -0.44
C PHE A 473 -54.48 -13.89 0.85
N GLU A 474 -55.41 -14.85 0.81
CA GLU A 474 -55.79 -15.70 1.94
C GLU A 474 -54.66 -16.63 2.41
N ASP A 475 -53.84 -17.14 1.49
CA ASP A 475 -52.72 -18.05 1.78
C ASP A 475 -51.41 -17.33 2.16
N PHE A 476 -51.41 -15.99 2.19
CA PHE A 476 -50.26 -15.20 2.63
C PHE A 476 -50.24 -15.04 4.16
N GLU A 477 -50.15 -16.15 4.88
CA GLU A 477 -49.60 -16.11 6.24
C GLU A 477 -48.09 -15.81 6.12
N LEU A 478 -47.70 -14.58 6.49
CA LEU A 478 -46.30 -14.15 6.58
C LEU A 478 -45.71 -14.40 7.95
#